data_AF-A0A401LSW2-F1
#
_entry.id   AF-A0A401LSW2-F1
#
_cell.length_a   1.000
_cell.length_b   1.000
_cell.length_c   1.000
_cell.angle_alpha   90.00
_cell.angle_beta   90.00
_cell.angle_gamma   90.00
#
_symmetry.space_group_name_H-M   'P 1'
#
loop_
_entity.id
_entity.type
_entity.pdbx_description
1 polymer ?
#
loop_
_entity_poly.entity_id
_entity_poly.type
_entity_poly.pdbx_seq_one_letter_code
_entity_poly.pdbx_strand_id
1 'polypeptide(L)'
;MLGLVLTFVSITVPLQLDGNLITLCWASEMVLLLWLYTKSKIRVYERGTFILVCLTLISFLVDVFKAPIDDPIGIIFLNSTFATSIFVGLAMGTFALLMEQYRDFFSKARLLNYTPWNAMMFLLSVAILYYTFMEEFYLYFDGTTRSGAMLLFTSVVIGLLCYAFRKRFPMKRNMFLYISAIGINVFVYILNIWCEQWQNMTLCPSLLRWCTVLFVIANLSYVVRHYYATVAELKVGFTIYLNILATLLWVTIVRSFLWQIEIEEFSAGFSLSLSIAGFVQMGLGMRFHQKVLRMISLATFGIVLFKLVFIDLWAMPTIGKIIVFIILGLILLVLSFLYQKLKDVLFKNDENVP
;
A
#
# COMPACT_ATOMS: atom_id res chain seq x y z
N MET A 1 -27.96 20.42 -38.81
CA MET A 1 -28.35 19.10 -39.34
C MET A 1 -27.34 18.01 -38.96
N LEU A 2 -26.06 18.09 -39.34
CA LEU A 2 -25.04 17.08 -39.01
C LEU A 2 -24.89 16.77 -37.51
N GLY A 3 -24.87 17.77 -36.64
CA GLY A 3 -24.74 17.55 -35.18
C GLY A 3 -25.93 16.80 -34.56
N LEU A 4 -27.13 16.98 -35.10
CA LEU A 4 -28.35 16.32 -34.63
C LEU A 4 -28.39 14.85 -35.10
N VAL A 5 -27.96 14.58 -36.33
CA VAL A 5 -27.76 13.22 -36.84
C VAL A 5 -26.71 12.48 -36.01
N LEU A 6 -25.60 13.13 -35.67
CA LEU A 6 -24.55 12.53 -34.85
C LEU A 6 -25.03 12.19 -33.44
N THR A 7 -25.85 13.05 -32.82
CA THR A 7 -26.46 12.75 -31.50
C THR A 7 -27.46 11.61 -31.60
N PHE A 8 -28.26 11.52 -32.67
CA PHE A 8 -29.17 10.40 -32.85
C PHE A 8 -28.41 9.10 -33.06
N VAL A 9 -27.38 9.07 -33.90
CA VAL A 9 -26.56 7.86 -34.09
C VAL A 9 -25.87 7.44 -32.80
N SER A 10 -25.29 8.39 -32.05
CA SER A 10 -24.62 8.13 -30.76
C SER A 10 -25.57 7.60 -29.68
N ILE A 11 -26.86 7.94 -29.71
CA ILE A 11 -27.84 7.40 -28.77
C ILE A 11 -28.45 6.09 -29.28
N THR A 12 -28.71 5.98 -30.58
CA THR A 12 -29.46 4.85 -31.14
C THR A 12 -28.61 3.59 -31.28
N VAL A 13 -27.31 3.73 -31.56
CA VAL A 13 -26.38 2.60 -31.71
C VAL A 13 -26.21 1.83 -30.39
N PRO A 14 -25.93 2.46 -29.24
CA PRO A 14 -25.84 1.74 -27.97
C PRO A 14 -27.18 1.15 -27.52
N LEU A 15 -28.31 1.78 -27.84
CA LEU A 15 -29.63 1.35 -27.38
C LEU A 15 -30.11 0.04 -28.03
N GLN A 16 -29.50 -0.38 -29.14
CA GLN A 16 -29.82 -1.62 -29.86
C GLN A 16 -28.94 -2.80 -29.46
N LEU A 17 -27.91 -2.58 -28.64
CA LEU A 17 -26.92 -3.59 -28.26
C LEU A 17 -27.19 -4.15 -26.86
N ASP A 18 -26.70 -5.36 -26.59
CA ASP A 18 -26.83 -6.01 -25.28
C ASP A 18 -25.86 -5.41 -24.25
N GLY A 19 -26.30 -5.29 -22.99
CA GLY A 19 -25.68 -4.57 -21.86
C GLY A 19 -24.18 -4.22 -21.97
N ASN A 20 -23.31 -5.22 -21.95
CA ASN A 20 -21.84 -5.06 -22.00
C ASN A 20 -21.33 -4.27 -23.23
N LEU A 21 -22.01 -4.37 -24.36
CA LEU A 21 -21.65 -3.61 -25.57
C LEU A 21 -22.09 -2.14 -25.47
N ILE A 22 -23.16 -1.87 -24.72
CA ILE A 22 -23.63 -0.50 -24.43
C ILE A 22 -22.51 0.25 -23.73
N THR A 23 -21.95 -0.29 -22.64
CA THR A 23 -20.86 0.35 -21.87
C THR A 23 -19.62 0.64 -22.72
N LEU A 24 -19.22 -0.29 -23.58
CA LEU A 24 -18.09 -0.09 -24.50
C LEU A 24 -18.32 1.11 -25.44
N CYS A 25 -19.51 1.21 -26.03
CA CYS A 25 -19.86 2.32 -26.91
C CYS A 25 -19.77 3.65 -26.16
N TRP A 26 -20.46 3.78 -25.01
CA TRP A 26 -20.40 5.02 -24.22
C TRP A 26 -18.97 5.38 -23.79
N ALA A 27 -18.15 4.40 -23.42
CA ALA A 27 -16.76 4.62 -23.01
C ALA A 27 -15.90 5.15 -24.18
N SER A 28 -16.09 4.61 -25.39
CA SER A 28 -15.41 5.10 -26.59
C SER A 28 -15.88 6.51 -26.97
N GLU A 29 -17.19 6.77 -26.93
CA GLU A 29 -17.77 8.06 -27.27
C GLU A 29 -17.35 9.16 -26.30
N MET A 30 -17.23 8.84 -25.01
CA MET A 30 -16.71 9.77 -23.99
C MET A 30 -15.31 10.29 -24.36
N VAL A 31 -14.40 9.42 -24.78
CA VAL A 31 -13.04 9.80 -25.17
C VAL A 31 -13.06 10.58 -26.48
N LEU A 32 -13.86 10.17 -27.45
CA LEU A 32 -14.01 10.85 -28.73
C LEU A 32 -14.61 12.26 -28.57
N LEU A 33 -15.64 12.43 -27.75
CA LEU A 33 -16.24 13.74 -27.47
C LEU A 33 -15.26 14.65 -26.74
N LEU A 34 -14.48 14.14 -25.79
CA LEU A 34 -13.44 14.92 -25.14
C LEU A 34 -12.40 15.39 -26.16
N TRP A 35 -11.95 14.51 -27.05
CA TRP A 35 -11.02 14.86 -28.13
C TRP A 35 -11.63 15.90 -29.08
N LEU A 36 -12.88 15.72 -29.51
CA LEU A 36 -13.60 16.67 -30.37
C LEU A 36 -13.78 18.03 -29.68
N TYR A 37 -13.99 18.06 -28.36
CA TYR A 37 -14.04 19.29 -27.59
C TYR A 37 -12.71 20.06 -27.67
N THR A 38 -11.56 19.38 -27.59
CA THR A 38 -10.25 20.04 -27.73
C THR A 38 -10.01 20.64 -29.12
N LYS A 39 -10.57 20.03 -30.17
CA LYS A 39 -10.41 20.49 -31.57
C LYS A 39 -11.39 21.61 -31.92
N SER A 40 -12.66 21.43 -31.61
CA SER A 40 -13.74 22.34 -32.00
C SER A 40 -13.90 23.54 -31.07
N LYS A 41 -13.49 23.42 -29.79
CA LYS A 41 -13.67 24.44 -28.74
C LYS A 41 -15.12 24.85 -28.50
N ILE A 42 -16.09 24.03 -28.95
CA ILE A 42 -17.53 24.30 -28.78
C ILE A 42 -18.00 23.75 -27.42
N ARG A 43 -18.68 24.59 -26.62
CA ARG A 43 -19.14 24.26 -25.26
C ARG A 43 -20.16 23.10 -25.20
N VAL A 44 -20.86 22.82 -26.28
CA VAL A 44 -21.82 21.71 -26.37
C VAL A 44 -21.12 20.38 -26.13
N TYR A 45 -19.90 20.21 -26.66
CA TYR A 45 -19.13 18.98 -26.46
C TYR A 45 -18.62 18.81 -25.03
N GLU A 46 -18.36 19.91 -24.30
CA GLU A 46 -17.99 19.86 -22.87
C GLU A 46 -19.12 19.24 -22.03
N ARG A 47 -20.36 19.71 -22.25
CA ARG A 47 -21.55 19.18 -21.56
C ARG A 47 -21.87 17.76 -21.98
N GLY A 48 -21.78 17.47 -23.28
CA GLY A 48 -21.97 16.11 -23.81
C GLY A 48 -20.99 15.13 -23.18
N THR A 49 -19.70 15.48 -23.16
CA THR A 49 -18.65 14.67 -22.52
C THR A 49 -18.96 14.41 -21.04
N PHE A 50 -19.36 15.44 -20.29
CA PHE A 50 -19.72 15.27 -18.88
C PHE A 50 -20.90 14.30 -18.69
N ILE A 51 -21.94 14.40 -19.53
CA ILE A 51 -23.09 13.48 -19.48
C ILE A 51 -22.64 12.05 -19.82
N LEU A 52 -21.78 11.86 -20.83
CA LEU A 52 -21.25 10.53 -21.17
C LEU A 52 -20.39 9.94 -20.05
N VAL A 53 -19.58 10.74 -19.34
CA VAL A 53 -18.83 10.27 -18.16
C VAL A 53 -19.79 9.72 -17.10
N CYS A 54 -20.87 10.44 -16.79
CA CYS A 54 -21.86 9.97 -15.82
C CYS A 54 -22.55 8.69 -16.30
N LEU A 55 -22.94 8.63 -17.58
CA LEU A 55 -23.67 7.49 -18.10
C LEU A 55 -22.80 6.23 -18.21
N THR A 56 -21.53 6.37 -18.62
CA THR A 56 -20.55 5.27 -18.63
C THR A 56 -20.35 4.70 -17.24
N LEU A 57 -20.23 5.55 -16.22
CA LEU A 57 -20.08 5.10 -14.84
C LEU A 57 -21.33 4.37 -14.33
N ILE A 58 -22.53 4.89 -14.58
CA ILE A 58 -23.78 4.23 -14.18
C ILE A 58 -23.92 2.88 -14.89
N SER A 59 -23.69 2.84 -16.20
CA SER A 59 -23.81 1.64 -16.99
C SER A 59 -22.77 0.59 -16.58
N PHE A 60 -21.53 1.00 -16.28
CA PHE A 60 -20.51 0.12 -15.73
C PHE A 60 -20.93 -0.47 -14.38
N LEU A 61 -21.46 0.34 -13.47
CA LEU A 61 -21.95 -0.16 -12.18
C LEU A 61 -23.09 -1.18 -12.37
N VAL A 62 -24.02 -0.91 -13.29
CA VAL A 62 -25.12 -1.84 -13.60
C VAL A 62 -24.58 -3.17 -14.15
N ASP A 63 -23.59 -3.14 -15.05
CA ASP A 63 -22.98 -4.35 -15.61
C ASP A 63 -22.27 -5.16 -14.52
N VAL A 64 -21.54 -4.51 -13.63
CA VAL A 64 -20.89 -5.14 -12.47
C VAL A 64 -21.92 -5.75 -11.50
N PHE A 65 -23.01 -5.06 -11.19
CA PHE A 65 -24.05 -5.59 -10.29
C PHE A 65 -24.88 -6.73 -10.90
N LYS A 66 -24.97 -6.80 -12.24
CA LYS A 66 -25.70 -7.86 -12.95
C LYS A 66 -24.82 -9.05 -13.33
N ALA A 67 -23.50 -8.94 -13.14
CA ALA A 67 -22.58 -10.03 -13.42
C ALA A 67 -23.00 -11.29 -12.62
N PRO A 68 -23.16 -12.46 -13.28
CA PRO A 68 -23.52 -13.69 -12.58
C PRO A 68 -22.44 -14.04 -11.55
N ILE A 69 -22.86 -14.26 -10.31
CA ILE A 69 -21.95 -14.54 -9.18
C ILE A 69 -21.30 -15.93 -9.30
N ASP A 70 -21.93 -16.85 -10.06
CA ASP A 70 -21.61 -18.29 -10.03
C ASP A 70 -21.39 -18.94 -11.43
N ASP A 71 -21.01 -18.20 -12.49
CA ASP A 71 -20.74 -18.84 -13.80
C ASP A 71 -19.26 -19.29 -13.91
N PRO A 72 -18.95 -20.61 -13.80
CA PRO A 72 -17.57 -21.10 -13.76
C PRO A 72 -16.99 -21.40 -15.16
N ILE A 73 -17.72 -21.05 -16.22
CA ILE A 73 -17.45 -21.55 -17.59
C ILE A 73 -16.50 -20.63 -18.39
N GLY A 74 -16.11 -19.48 -17.83
CA GLY A 74 -15.17 -18.58 -18.50
C GLY A 74 -13.72 -19.08 -18.47
N ILE A 75 -12.95 -18.75 -19.51
CA ILE A 75 -11.49 -18.86 -19.48
C ILE A 75 -10.96 -17.61 -18.74
N ILE A 76 -9.99 -17.79 -17.85
CA ILE A 76 -9.35 -16.69 -17.09
C ILE A 76 -8.93 -15.57 -18.06
N PHE A 77 -9.34 -14.34 -17.76
CA PHE A 77 -9.13 -13.10 -18.53
C PHE A 77 -9.85 -13.01 -19.88
N LEU A 78 -10.74 -13.95 -20.21
CA LEU A 78 -11.52 -13.95 -21.46
C LEU A 78 -13.03 -13.93 -21.20
N ASN A 79 -13.44 -13.41 -20.04
CA ASN A 79 -14.84 -13.11 -19.76
C ASN A 79 -15.28 -11.81 -20.47
N SER A 80 -16.51 -11.78 -21.00
CA SER A 80 -17.14 -10.57 -21.52
C SER A 80 -17.12 -9.43 -20.50
N THR A 81 -17.41 -9.71 -19.23
CA THR A 81 -17.40 -8.72 -18.14
C THR A 81 -15.99 -8.21 -17.84
N PHE A 82 -14.98 -9.06 -17.94
CA PHE A 82 -13.58 -8.65 -17.79
C PHE A 82 -13.17 -7.71 -18.93
N ALA A 83 -13.51 -8.08 -20.19
CA ALA A 83 -13.18 -7.30 -21.38
C ALA A 83 -13.86 -5.91 -21.39
N THR A 84 -15.10 -5.80 -20.93
CA THR A 84 -15.75 -4.49 -20.80
C THR A 84 -15.12 -3.65 -19.71
N SER A 85 -14.87 -4.23 -18.55
CA SER A 85 -14.33 -3.51 -17.39
C SER A 85 -12.91 -2.98 -17.65
N ILE A 86 -12.05 -3.80 -18.27
CA ILE A 86 -10.70 -3.36 -18.65
C ILE A 86 -10.75 -2.24 -19.70
N PHE A 87 -11.66 -2.34 -20.68
CA PHE A 87 -11.84 -1.31 -21.69
C PHE A 87 -12.32 0.01 -21.09
N VAL A 88 -13.32 -0.01 -20.20
CA VAL A 88 -13.80 1.19 -19.49
C VAL A 88 -12.69 1.80 -18.64
N GLY A 89 -11.94 0.98 -17.90
CA GLY A 89 -10.79 1.41 -17.12
C GLY A 89 -9.72 2.09 -17.98
N LEU A 90 -9.38 1.52 -19.13
CA LEU A 90 -8.44 2.11 -20.10
C LEU A 90 -8.99 3.39 -20.73
N ALA A 91 -10.27 3.43 -21.11
CA ALA A 91 -10.92 4.62 -21.66
C ALA A 91 -10.86 5.79 -20.67
N MET A 92 -11.16 5.56 -19.40
CA MET A 92 -11.00 6.56 -18.32
C MET A 92 -9.53 7.01 -18.16
N GLY A 93 -8.58 6.10 -18.34
CA GLY A 93 -7.15 6.41 -18.32
C GLY A 93 -6.72 7.29 -19.51
N THR A 94 -7.18 6.96 -20.71
CA THR A 94 -6.93 7.76 -21.93
C THR A 94 -7.57 9.14 -21.83
N PHE A 95 -8.76 9.25 -21.24
CA PHE A 95 -9.42 10.51 -20.95
C PHE A 95 -8.54 11.41 -20.05
N ALA A 96 -7.98 10.85 -18.97
CA ALA A 96 -7.05 11.56 -18.09
C ALA A 96 -5.76 11.98 -18.82
N LEU A 97 -5.17 11.09 -19.63
CA LEU A 97 -3.98 11.42 -20.45
C LEU A 97 -4.25 12.54 -21.45
N LEU A 98 -5.43 12.57 -22.06
CA LEU A 98 -5.82 13.62 -23.01
C LEU A 98 -6.01 14.97 -22.31
N MET A 99 -6.56 14.96 -21.10
CA MET A 99 -6.60 16.16 -20.25
C MET A 99 -5.21 16.68 -19.86
N GLU A 100 -4.25 15.78 -19.63
CA GLU A 100 -2.86 16.14 -19.35
C GLU A 100 -2.17 16.74 -20.59
N GLN A 101 -2.39 16.16 -21.78
CA GLN A 101 -1.82 16.66 -23.03
C GLN A 101 -2.29 18.09 -23.37
N TYR A 102 -3.56 18.41 -23.11
CA TYR A 102 -4.16 19.72 -23.38
C TYR A 102 -4.41 20.53 -22.10
N ARG A 103 -3.49 20.46 -21.13
CA ARG A 103 -3.62 21.07 -19.80
C ARG A 103 -4.00 22.56 -19.82
N ASP A 104 -3.37 23.35 -20.68
CA ASP A 104 -3.61 24.81 -20.76
C ASP A 104 -5.00 25.16 -21.29
N PHE A 105 -5.61 24.26 -22.06
CA PHE A 105 -6.97 24.40 -22.55
C PHE A 105 -7.98 24.06 -21.44
N PHE A 106 -7.79 22.91 -20.77
CA PHE A 106 -8.67 22.46 -19.70
C PHE A 106 -8.54 23.27 -18.40
N SER A 107 -7.47 24.04 -18.20
CA SER A 107 -7.37 24.98 -17.07
C SER A 107 -8.34 26.16 -17.19
N LYS A 108 -8.80 26.48 -18.40
CA LYS A 108 -9.74 27.57 -18.71
C LYS A 108 -11.18 27.08 -18.95
N ALA A 109 -11.40 25.76 -18.96
CA ALA A 109 -12.72 25.17 -19.05
C ALA A 109 -13.56 25.55 -17.81
N ARG A 110 -14.88 25.27 -17.82
CA ARG A 110 -15.77 25.64 -16.71
C ARG A 110 -16.36 24.43 -16.00
N LEU A 111 -16.76 23.39 -16.74
CA LEU A 111 -17.22 22.11 -16.20
C LEU A 111 -16.05 21.13 -16.03
N LEU A 112 -15.24 20.97 -17.08
CA LEU A 112 -14.15 19.98 -17.13
C LEU A 112 -12.79 20.62 -16.79
N ASN A 113 -12.71 21.27 -15.63
CA ASN A 113 -11.49 21.90 -15.16
C ASN A 113 -10.42 20.84 -14.90
N TYR A 114 -9.19 21.09 -15.39
CA TYR A 114 -8.06 20.15 -15.24
C TYR A 114 -7.89 19.63 -13.80
N THR A 115 -7.99 20.52 -12.81
CA THR A 115 -8.07 20.14 -11.39
C THR A 115 -9.50 20.41 -10.93
N PRO A 116 -10.28 19.42 -10.44
CA PRO A 116 -9.86 18.07 -10.02
C PRO A 116 -10.07 16.95 -11.05
N TRP A 117 -10.69 17.20 -12.21
CA TRP A 117 -11.18 16.13 -13.10
C TRP A 117 -10.10 15.19 -13.60
N ASN A 118 -8.91 15.68 -13.95
CA ASN A 118 -7.83 14.81 -14.39
C ASN A 118 -7.43 13.79 -13.31
N ALA A 119 -7.31 14.25 -12.06
CA ALA A 119 -6.96 13.38 -10.94
C ALA A 119 -8.07 12.35 -10.66
N MET A 120 -9.33 12.78 -10.71
CA MET A 120 -10.49 11.93 -10.50
C MET A 120 -10.58 10.83 -11.56
N MET A 121 -10.45 11.17 -12.84
CA MET A 121 -10.52 10.20 -13.94
C MET A 121 -9.35 9.22 -13.91
N PHE A 122 -8.16 9.67 -13.53
CA PHE A 122 -7.02 8.77 -13.33
C PHE A 122 -7.22 7.81 -12.16
N LEU A 123 -7.72 8.30 -11.03
CA LEU A 123 -8.03 7.45 -9.86
C LEU A 123 -9.15 6.46 -10.18
N LEU A 124 -10.20 6.89 -10.89
CA LEU A 124 -11.28 6.02 -11.35
C LEU A 124 -10.76 4.94 -12.30
N SER A 125 -9.89 5.29 -13.25
CA SER A 125 -9.24 4.32 -14.14
C SER A 125 -8.49 3.25 -13.33
N VAL A 126 -7.65 3.65 -12.38
CA VAL A 126 -6.91 2.69 -11.55
C VAL A 126 -7.84 1.88 -10.65
N ALA A 127 -8.89 2.48 -10.08
CA ALA A 127 -9.84 1.78 -9.24
C ALA A 127 -10.64 0.72 -10.01
N ILE A 128 -11.12 1.05 -11.22
CA ILE A 128 -11.84 0.12 -12.10
C ILE A 128 -10.91 -1.02 -12.49
N LEU A 129 -9.70 -0.71 -12.99
CA LEU A 129 -8.73 -1.75 -13.37
C LEU A 129 -8.38 -2.64 -12.17
N TYR A 130 -8.16 -2.05 -10.99
CA TYR A 130 -7.87 -2.81 -9.78
C TYR A 130 -9.02 -3.76 -9.42
N TYR A 131 -10.26 -3.26 -9.44
CA TYR A 131 -11.44 -4.06 -9.17
C TYR A 131 -11.58 -5.23 -10.16
N THR A 132 -11.41 -4.98 -11.46
CA THR A 132 -11.51 -6.00 -12.51
C THR A 132 -10.55 -7.17 -12.29
N PHE A 133 -9.28 -6.88 -11.97
CA PHE A 133 -8.32 -7.94 -11.67
C PHE A 133 -8.61 -8.65 -10.35
N MET A 134 -9.11 -7.94 -9.34
CA MET A 134 -9.49 -8.55 -8.06
C MET A 134 -10.66 -9.52 -8.20
N GLU A 135 -11.67 -9.15 -8.97
CA GLU A 135 -12.82 -10.00 -9.26
C GLU A 135 -12.37 -11.28 -9.99
N GLU A 136 -11.52 -11.14 -11.01
CA GLU A 136 -10.98 -12.29 -11.75
C GLU A 136 -10.20 -13.24 -10.83
N PHE A 137 -9.37 -12.68 -9.94
CA PHE A 137 -8.67 -13.50 -8.96
C PHE A 137 -9.61 -14.16 -7.96
N TYR A 138 -10.73 -13.50 -7.63
CA TYR A 138 -11.70 -14.04 -6.70
C TYR A 138 -12.44 -15.25 -7.27
N LEU A 139 -12.77 -15.20 -8.56
CA LEU A 139 -13.52 -16.22 -9.27
C LEU A 139 -12.68 -17.45 -9.62
N TYR A 140 -11.43 -17.27 -10.04
CA TYR A 140 -10.63 -18.36 -10.62
C TYR A 140 -9.53 -18.92 -9.73
N PHE A 141 -9.13 -18.23 -8.65
CA PHE A 141 -8.15 -18.76 -7.72
C PHE A 141 -8.81 -19.31 -6.45
N ASP A 142 -8.32 -20.46 -6.01
CA ASP A 142 -8.78 -21.10 -4.79
C ASP A 142 -8.01 -20.65 -3.55
N GLY A 143 -8.74 -20.52 -2.44
CA GLY A 143 -8.23 -20.47 -1.07
C GLY A 143 -7.03 -19.54 -0.86
N THR A 144 -5.87 -20.13 -0.56
CA THR A 144 -4.61 -19.43 -0.19
C THR A 144 -3.85 -18.87 -1.40
N THR A 145 -4.03 -19.44 -2.60
CA THR A 145 -3.45 -18.92 -3.84
C THR A 145 -4.12 -17.60 -4.23
N ARG A 146 -5.45 -17.53 -4.07
CA ARG A 146 -6.24 -16.31 -4.27
C ARG A 146 -5.72 -15.16 -3.44
N SER A 147 -5.58 -15.36 -2.13
CA SER A 147 -5.13 -14.29 -1.25
C SER A 147 -3.69 -13.87 -1.53
N GLY A 148 -2.79 -14.82 -1.83
CA GLY A 148 -1.42 -14.52 -2.26
C GLY A 148 -1.37 -13.68 -3.54
N ALA A 149 -2.17 -14.02 -4.55
CA ALA A 149 -2.24 -13.29 -5.82
C ALA A 149 -2.82 -11.87 -5.64
N MET A 150 -3.93 -11.75 -4.89
CA MET A 150 -4.57 -10.46 -4.58
C MET A 150 -3.63 -9.52 -3.82
N LEU A 151 -2.87 -10.04 -2.86
CA LEU A 151 -1.87 -9.24 -2.15
C LEU A 151 -0.77 -8.75 -3.07
N LEU A 152 -0.21 -9.64 -3.89
CA LEU A 152 0.87 -9.30 -4.79
C LEU A 152 0.43 -8.18 -5.72
N PHE A 153 -0.74 -8.34 -6.30
CA PHE A 153 -1.31 -7.36 -7.19
C PHE A 153 -1.58 -6.03 -6.49
N THR A 154 -2.14 -6.04 -5.27
CA THR A 154 -2.29 -4.81 -4.45
C THR A 154 -0.97 -4.10 -4.25
N SER A 155 0.08 -4.82 -3.84
CA SER A 155 1.40 -4.22 -3.60
C SER A 155 2.03 -3.65 -4.88
N VAL A 156 1.83 -4.32 -6.03
CA VAL A 156 2.28 -3.84 -7.35
C VAL A 156 1.52 -2.59 -7.76
N VAL A 157 0.19 -2.58 -7.65
CA VAL A 157 -0.66 -1.44 -8.02
C VAL A 157 -0.34 -0.21 -7.17
N ILE A 158 -0.13 -0.37 -5.86
CA ILE A 158 0.30 0.74 -4.99
C ILE A 158 1.66 1.29 -5.44
N GLY A 159 2.61 0.41 -5.80
CA GLY A 159 3.90 0.82 -6.31
C GLY A 159 3.82 1.59 -7.63
N LEU A 160 3.03 1.09 -8.57
CA LEU A 160 2.77 1.74 -9.85
C LEU A 160 2.06 3.08 -9.67
N LEU A 161 1.11 3.16 -8.75
CA LEU A 161 0.45 4.41 -8.36
C LEU A 161 1.48 5.42 -7.84
N CYS A 162 2.34 5.04 -6.90
CA CYS A 162 3.41 5.90 -6.41
C CYS A 162 4.38 6.34 -7.53
N TYR A 163 4.68 5.46 -8.48
CA TYR A 163 5.53 5.80 -9.63
C TYR A 163 4.83 6.78 -10.60
N ALA A 164 3.59 6.50 -11.00
CA ALA A 164 2.82 7.31 -11.94
C ALA A 164 2.45 8.69 -11.36
N PHE A 165 2.02 8.73 -10.09
CA PHE A 165 1.70 9.98 -9.40
C PHE A 165 2.93 10.88 -9.25
N ARG A 166 4.16 10.33 -9.21
CA ARG A 166 5.37 11.14 -9.07
C ARG A 166 5.54 12.13 -10.23
N LYS A 167 5.27 11.70 -11.46
CA LYS A 167 5.42 12.55 -12.65
C LYS A 167 4.36 13.67 -12.67
N ARG A 168 3.14 13.37 -12.22
CA ARG A 168 1.99 14.28 -12.25
C ARG A 168 1.87 15.21 -11.04
N PHE A 169 2.25 14.71 -9.86
CA PHE A 169 2.09 15.39 -8.57
C PHE A 169 3.42 15.34 -7.80
N PRO A 170 4.16 16.47 -7.75
CA PRO A 170 5.47 16.48 -7.11
C PRO A 170 5.36 16.12 -5.61
N MET A 171 6.25 15.22 -5.19
CA MET A 171 6.30 14.65 -3.83
C MET A 171 6.34 15.71 -2.73
N LYS A 172 6.95 16.88 -3.00
CA LYS A 172 7.05 18.00 -2.05
C LYS A 172 5.69 18.49 -1.54
N ARG A 173 4.67 18.53 -2.42
CA ARG A 173 3.33 19.04 -2.08
C ARG A 173 2.41 17.95 -1.56
N ASN A 174 2.53 16.74 -2.12
CA ASN A 174 1.60 15.64 -1.86
C ASN A 174 2.20 14.52 -1.00
N MET A 175 3.16 14.84 -0.13
CA MET A 175 3.91 13.89 0.68
C MET A 175 3.01 12.94 1.50
N PHE A 176 1.90 13.47 2.02
CA PHE A 176 0.93 12.70 2.80
C PHE A 176 0.35 11.51 2.01
N LEU A 177 0.10 11.66 0.70
CA LEU A 177 -0.45 10.58 -0.13
C LEU A 177 0.52 9.41 -0.30
N TYR A 178 1.81 9.70 -0.44
CA TYR A 178 2.83 8.64 -0.57
C TYR A 178 3.06 7.93 0.77
N ILE A 179 2.99 8.68 1.87
CA ILE A 179 3.05 8.13 3.23
C ILE A 179 1.88 7.18 3.47
N SER A 180 0.66 7.65 3.22
CA SER A 180 -0.54 6.84 3.45
C SER A 180 -0.55 5.62 2.53
N ALA A 181 -0.14 5.75 1.26
CA ALA A 181 -0.07 4.63 0.33
C ALA A 181 0.85 3.50 0.82
N ILE A 182 2.05 3.83 1.32
CA ILE A 182 2.96 2.80 1.86
C ILE A 182 2.43 2.23 3.18
N GLY A 183 1.89 3.09 4.05
CA GLY A 183 1.26 2.65 5.29
C GLY A 183 0.16 1.64 5.02
N ILE A 184 -0.70 1.91 4.04
CA ILE A 184 -1.74 0.99 3.58
C ILE A 184 -1.12 -0.30 3.03
N ASN A 185 -0.07 -0.23 2.20
CA ASN A 185 0.58 -1.42 1.64
C ASN A 185 1.14 -2.35 2.74
N VAL A 186 1.87 -1.78 3.71
CA VAL A 186 2.41 -2.54 4.85
C VAL A 186 1.27 -3.06 5.74
N PHE A 187 0.24 -2.27 5.97
CA PHE A 187 -0.90 -2.66 6.80
C PHE A 187 -1.70 -3.81 6.17
N VAL A 188 -1.96 -3.78 4.86
CA VAL A 188 -2.62 -4.87 4.13
C VAL A 188 -1.79 -6.15 4.21
N TYR A 189 -0.46 -6.05 4.08
CA TYR A 189 0.44 -7.19 4.24
C TYR A 189 0.38 -7.78 5.67
N ILE A 190 0.36 -6.93 6.70
CA ILE A 190 0.17 -7.35 8.09
C ILE A 190 -1.17 -8.06 8.25
N LEU A 191 -2.27 -7.46 7.81
CA LEU A 191 -3.60 -8.06 7.95
C LEU A 191 -3.67 -9.44 7.32
N ASN A 192 -3.09 -9.63 6.14
CA ASN A 192 -3.14 -10.93 5.50
C ASN A 192 -2.39 -12.02 6.28
N ILE A 193 -1.20 -11.70 6.80
CA ILE A 193 -0.37 -12.68 7.50
C ILE A 193 -0.94 -13.01 8.88
N TRP A 194 -1.54 -12.03 9.55
CA TRP A 194 -2.05 -12.19 10.91
C TRP A 194 -3.49 -12.70 10.97
N CYS A 195 -4.30 -12.45 9.94
CA CYS A 195 -5.72 -12.79 9.92
C CYS A 195 -6.02 -14.10 9.19
N GLU A 196 -5.29 -14.44 8.12
CA GLU A 196 -5.51 -15.72 7.44
C GLU A 196 -4.87 -16.88 8.19
N GLN A 197 -5.62 -17.96 8.41
CA GLN A 197 -5.12 -19.21 8.95
C GLN A 197 -4.41 -20.01 7.86
N TRP A 198 -3.15 -20.37 8.14
CA TRP A 198 -2.22 -20.99 7.20
C TRP A 198 -2.31 -22.53 7.30
N GLN A 199 -3.44 -23.11 6.90
CA GLN A 199 -3.53 -24.57 6.76
C GLN A 199 -3.02 -25.00 5.38
N ASN A 200 -2.11 -25.97 5.37
CA ASN A 200 -1.55 -26.65 4.19
C ASN A 200 -1.00 -25.70 3.11
N MET A 201 0.18 -25.13 3.35
CA MET A 201 0.89 -24.34 2.34
C MET A 201 1.50 -25.22 1.25
N THR A 202 0.92 -25.15 0.06
CA THR A 202 1.60 -25.57 -1.16
C THR A 202 2.65 -24.53 -1.58
N LEU A 203 3.61 -24.90 -2.44
CA LEU A 203 4.72 -24.02 -2.84
C LEU A 203 4.27 -22.71 -3.51
N CYS A 204 3.17 -22.74 -4.27
CA CYS A 204 2.72 -21.60 -5.09
C CYS A 204 2.25 -20.39 -4.24
N PRO A 205 1.32 -20.53 -3.26
CA PRO A 205 0.97 -19.47 -2.32
C PRO A 205 2.17 -18.88 -1.56
N SER A 206 3.12 -19.71 -1.14
CA SER A 206 4.31 -19.26 -0.41
C SER A 206 5.19 -18.37 -1.30
N LEU A 207 5.44 -18.78 -2.55
CA LEU A 207 6.20 -17.98 -3.51
C LEU A 207 5.55 -16.63 -3.80
N LEU A 208 4.22 -16.61 -4.01
CA LEU A 208 3.47 -15.37 -4.22
C LEU A 208 3.67 -14.39 -3.04
N ARG A 209 3.60 -14.89 -1.81
CA ARG A 209 3.80 -14.08 -0.60
C ARG A 209 5.25 -13.61 -0.41
N TRP A 210 6.25 -14.40 -0.80
CA TRP A 210 7.64 -13.92 -0.81
C TRP A 210 7.87 -12.86 -1.89
N CYS A 211 7.25 -13.01 -3.06
CA CYS A 211 7.24 -11.98 -4.07
C CYS A 211 6.57 -10.68 -3.56
N THR A 212 5.49 -10.77 -2.78
CA THR A 212 4.87 -9.57 -2.18
C THR A 212 5.83 -8.86 -1.24
N VAL A 213 6.55 -9.61 -0.38
CA VAL A 213 7.60 -9.05 0.50
C VAL A 213 8.61 -8.25 -0.29
N LEU A 214 9.14 -8.82 -1.37
CA LEU A 214 10.13 -8.15 -2.21
C LEU A 214 9.56 -6.85 -2.80
N PHE A 215 8.31 -6.85 -3.25
CA PHE A 215 7.64 -5.66 -3.75
C PHE A 215 7.37 -4.61 -2.67
N VAL A 216 6.94 -5.00 -1.47
CA VAL A 216 6.71 -4.05 -0.36
C VAL A 216 8.04 -3.42 0.07
N ILE A 217 9.12 -4.19 0.16
CA ILE A 217 10.48 -3.69 0.45
C ILE A 217 10.94 -2.75 -0.67
N ALA A 218 10.73 -3.13 -1.93
CA ALA A 218 11.07 -2.28 -3.08
C ALA A 218 10.33 -0.93 -3.02
N ASN A 219 9.02 -0.95 -2.76
CA ASN A 219 8.19 0.25 -2.62
C ASN A 219 8.64 1.13 -1.45
N LEU A 220 8.91 0.54 -0.29
CA LEU A 220 9.43 1.26 0.87
C LEU A 220 10.77 1.90 0.54
N SER A 221 11.71 1.15 -0.06
CA SER A 221 13.03 1.66 -0.42
C SER A 221 12.97 2.77 -1.48
N TYR A 222 12.04 2.66 -2.44
CA TYR A 222 11.82 3.66 -3.48
C TYR A 222 11.39 4.99 -2.87
N VAL A 223 10.39 4.99 -1.99
CA VAL A 223 9.91 6.22 -1.35
C VAL A 223 10.91 6.78 -0.36
N VAL A 224 11.62 5.93 0.39
CA VAL A 224 12.71 6.35 1.27
C VAL A 224 13.77 7.10 0.44
N ARG A 225 14.33 6.46 -0.60
CA ARG A 225 15.36 7.08 -1.46
C ARG A 225 14.89 8.41 -2.04
N HIS A 226 13.66 8.47 -2.53
CA HIS A 226 13.11 9.70 -3.10
C HIS A 226 12.86 10.79 -2.07
N TYR A 227 12.41 10.45 -0.87
CA TYR A 227 12.21 11.40 0.20
C TYR A 227 13.53 12.06 0.60
N TYR A 228 14.54 11.25 0.92
CA TYR A 228 15.86 11.73 1.34
C TYR A 228 16.57 12.52 0.23
N ALA A 229 16.30 12.22 -1.05
CA ALA A 229 16.86 12.98 -2.17
C ALA A 229 16.14 14.32 -2.46
N THR A 230 14.85 14.44 -2.11
CA THR A 230 14.02 15.58 -2.55
C THR A 230 13.78 16.62 -1.45
N VAL A 231 13.83 16.20 -0.18
CA VAL A 231 13.53 17.06 0.97
C VAL A 231 14.85 17.39 1.68
N ALA A 232 15.26 18.67 1.60
CA ALA A 232 16.51 19.15 2.21
C ALA A 232 16.47 19.15 3.75
N GLU A 233 15.28 19.30 4.34
CA GLU A 233 15.09 19.25 5.79
C GLU A 233 14.46 17.93 6.23
N LEU A 234 15.22 17.16 7.01
CA LEU A 234 14.76 15.89 7.57
C LEU A 234 13.69 16.14 8.62
N LYS A 235 12.44 15.81 8.29
CA LYS A 235 11.37 15.80 9.30
C LYS A 235 11.54 14.58 10.19
N VAL A 236 11.85 14.83 11.46
CA VAL A 236 12.00 13.79 12.50
C VAL A 236 10.80 12.84 12.52
N GLY A 237 9.57 13.36 12.45
CA GLY A 237 8.36 12.55 12.46
C GLY A 237 8.26 11.56 11.29
N PHE A 238 8.76 11.91 10.11
CA PHE A 238 8.74 10.99 8.95
C PHE A 238 9.76 9.86 9.12
N THR A 239 10.94 10.17 9.67
CA THR A 239 11.95 9.16 9.98
C THR A 239 11.43 8.18 11.01
N ILE A 240 10.73 8.66 12.04
CA ILE A 240 10.06 7.81 13.04
C ILE A 240 9.03 6.90 12.37
N TYR A 241 8.13 7.48 11.55
CA TYR A 241 7.09 6.73 10.86
C TYR A 241 7.66 5.59 9.99
N LEU A 242 8.67 5.88 9.17
CA LEU A 242 9.31 4.87 8.33
C LEU A 242 9.96 3.75 9.13
N ASN A 243 10.58 4.07 10.27
CA ASN A 243 11.20 3.06 11.11
C ASN A 243 10.17 2.16 11.78
N ILE A 244 9.06 2.73 12.25
CA ILE A 244 7.94 1.95 12.81
C ILE A 244 7.37 1.02 11.73
N LEU A 245 7.16 1.51 10.50
CA LEU A 245 6.72 0.65 9.40
C LEU A 245 7.73 -0.45 9.08
N ALA A 246 9.02 -0.13 9.07
CA ALA A 246 10.08 -1.10 8.80
C ALA A 246 10.17 -2.19 9.88
N THR A 247 10.03 -1.84 11.16
CA THR A 247 10.01 -2.82 12.26
C THR A 247 8.76 -3.69 12.21
N LEU A 248 7.58 -3.11 11.97
CA LEU A 248 6.34 -3.87 11.82
C LEU A 248 6.39 -4.84 10.63
N LEU A 249 6.94 -4.39 9.50
CA LEU A 249 7.15 -5.22 8.33
C LEU A 249 8.15 -6.35 8.63
N TRP A 250 9.26 -6.06 9.30
CA TRP A 250 10.25 -7.06 9.70
C TRP A 250 9.65 -8.14 10.60
N VAL A 251 8.96 -7.75 11.66
CA VAL A 251 8.30 -8.69 12.59
C VAL A 251 7.31 -9.59 11.84
N THR A 252 6.59 -9.03 10.87
CA THR A 252 5.62 -9.76 10.05
C THR A 252 6.30 -10.74 9.09
N ILE A 253 7.44 -10.37 8.51
CA ILE A 253 8.26 -11.29 7.70
C ILE A 253 8.77 -12.46 8.56
N VAL A 254 9.27 -12.18 9.77
CA VAL A 254 9.74 -13.24 10.68
C VAL A 254 8.59 -14.15 11.09
N ARG A 255 7.39 -13.61 11.33
CA ARG A 255 6.18 -14.42 11.57
C ARG A 255 5.87 -15.34 10.39
N SER A 256 5.85 -14.79 9.17
CA SER A 256 5.61 -15.55 7.93
C SER A 256 6.63 -16.68 7.75
N PHE A 257 7.89 -16.43 8.11
CA PHE A 257 8.97 -17.42 8.05
C PHE A 257 8.82 -18.52 9.11
N LEU A 258 8.54 -18.16 10.37
CA LEU A 258 8.34 -19.14 11.45
C LEU A 258 7.18 -20.10 11.15
N TRP A 259 6.11 -19.57 10.57
CA TRP A 259 4.97 -20.39 10.17
C TRP A 259 5.33 -21.40 9.07
N GLN A 260 6.20 -21.03 8.11
CA GLN A 260 6.65 -21.94 7.05
C GLN A 260 7.51 -23.10 7.58
N ILE A 261 8.11 -22.95 8.76
CA ILE A 261 8.90 -23.99 9.43
C ILE A 261 8.03 -24.74 10.46
N GLU A 262 6.71 -24.53 10.45
CA GLU A 262 5.75 -25.17 11.37
C GLU A 262 6.02 -24.85 12.86
N ILE A 263 6.69 -23.72 13.14
CA ILE A 263 6.89 -23.23 14.50
C ILE A 263 5.70 -22.35 14.88
N GLU A 264 4.76 -22.93 15.64
CA GLU A 264 3.54 -22.23 16.07
C GLU A 264 3.81 -21.18 17.16
N GLU A 265 4.88 -21.35 17.96
CA GLU A 265 5.17 -20.49 19.10
C GLU A 265 5.82 -19.15 18.68
N PHE A 266 4.97 -18.16 18.37
CA PHE A 266 5.43 -16.84 17.97
C PHE A 266 5.98 -15.98 19.13
N SER A 267 5.72 -16.32 20.40
CA SER A 267 6.11 -15.45 21.52
C SER A 267 7.64 -15.28 21.62
N ALA A 268 8.38 -16.38 21.62
CA ALA A 268 9.84 -16.34 21.65
C ALA A 268 10.42 -15.71 20.38
N GLY A 269 9.88 -16.09 19.21
CA GLY A 269 10.27 -15.54 17.91
C GLY A 269 10.07 -14.03 17.80
N PHE A 270 9.01 -13.49 18.39
CA PHE A 270 8.74 -12.05 18.43
C PHE A 270 9.82 -11.28 19.19
N SER A 271 10.19 -11.72 20.39
CA SER A 271 11.22 -11.07 21.22
C SER A 271 12.60 -11.10 20.53
N LEU A 272 12.94 -12.24 19.92
CA LEU A 272 14.17 -12.38 19.13
C LEU A 272 14.15 -11.47 17.89
N SER A 273 13.05 -11.42 17.15
CA SER A 273 12.90 -10.60 15.95
C SER A 273 13.07 -9.11 16.23
N LEU A 274 12.48 -8.61 17.33
CA LEU A 274 12.60 -7.23 17.77
C LEU A 274 14.01 -6.89 18.25
N SER A 275 14.69 -7.83 18.89
CA SER A 275 16.10 -7.66 19.29
C SER A 275 17.02 -7.49 18.08
N ILE A 276 16.82 -8.33 17.04
CA ILE A 276 17.55 -8.21 15.78
C ILE A 276 17.22 -6.88 15.09
N ALA A 277 15.94 -6.50 15.03
CA ALA A 277 15.52 -5.23 14.46
C ALA A 277 16.16 -4.04 15.20
N GLY A 278 16.13 -4.03 16.53
CA GLY A 278 16.76 -3.01 17.37
C GLY A 278 18.27 -2.92 17.14
N PHE A 279 18.95 -4.05 17.01
CA PHE A 279 20.39 -4.07 16.72
C PHE A 279 20.72 -3.48 15.34
N VAL A 280 19.96 -3.85 14.30
CA VAL A 280 20.09 -3.30 12.95
C VAL A 280 19.82 -1.80 12.95
N GLN A 281 18.77 -1.35 13.64
CA GLN A 281 18.46 0.08 13.77
C GLN A 281 19.57 0.86 14.50
N MET A 282 20.15 0.29 15.55
CA MET A 282 21.27 0.89 16.27
C MET A 282 22.51 1.02 15.36
N GLY A 283 22.85 -0.05 14.63
CA GLY A 283 23.96 -0.05 13.67
C GLY A 283 23.79 0.96 12.55
N LEU A 284 22.60 1.01 11.94
CA LEU A 284 22.26 2.03 10.94
C LEU A 284 22.27 3.45 11.55
N GLY A 285 21.86 3.60 12.81
CA GLY A 285 21.82 4.88 13.51
C GLY A 285 23.20 5.45 13.79
N MET A 286 24.15 4.58 14.12
CA MET A 286 25.56 4.93 14.24
C MET A 286 26.18 5.26 12.88
N ARG A 287 25.95 4.42 11.85
CA ARG A 287 26.50 4.64 10.50
C ARG A 287 26.02 5.95 9.85
N PHE A 288 24.72 6.23 9.93
CA PHE A 288 24.12 7.44 9.36
C PHE A 288 24.12 8.64 10.33
N HIS A 289 24.73 8.52 11.51
CA HIS A 289 24.80 9.57 12.55
C HIS A 289 23.42 10.14 12.95
N GLN A 290 22.36 9.37 12.80
CA GLN A 290 20.99 9.80 13.09
C GLN A 290 20.61 9.51 14.55
N LYS A 291 20.42 10.58 15.34
CA LYS A 291 19.95 10.49 16.74
C LYS A 291 18.61 9.76 16.86
N VAL A 292 17.71 9.99 15.91
CA VAL A 292 16.35 9.41 15.89
C VAL A 292 16.38 7.88 15.83
N LEU A 293 17.21 7.31 14.94
CA LEU A 293 17.34 5.86 14.80
C LEU A 293 17.84 5.18 16.09
N ARG A 294 18.80 5.82 16.76
CA ARG A 294 19.33 5.34 18.04
C ARG A 294 18.27 5.35 19.14
N MET A 295 17.49 6.44 19.26
CA MET A 295 16.39 6.48 20.24
C MET A 295 15.32 5.42 19.95
N ILE A 296 14.96 5.19 18.68
CA ILE A 296 14.00 4.14 18.31
C ILE A 296 14.56 2.77 18.65
N SER A 297 15.83 2.48 18.37
CA SER A 297 16.44 1.20 18.75
C SER A 297 16.39 0.96 20.27
N LEU A 298 16.70 1.99 21.07
CA LEU A 298 16.63 1.92 22.53
C LEU A 298 15.20 1.65 23.01
N ALA A 299 14.21 2.32 22.39
CA ALA A 299 12.80 2.07 22.70
C ALA A 299 12.38 0.64 22.32
N THR A 300 12.87 0.12 21.20
CA THR A 300 12.61 -1.24 20.73
C THR A 300 13.20 -2.28 21.67
N PHE A 301 14.44 -2.08 22.13
CA PHE A 301 15.05 -2.90 23.19
C PHE A 301 14.30 -2.80 24.52
N GLY A 302 13.82 -1.60 24.88
CA GLY A 302 12.98 -1.40 26.05
C GLY A 302 11.70 -2.24 26.01
N ILE A 303 11.03 -2.31 24.85
CA ILE A 303 9.85 -3.16 24.64
C ILE A 303 10.20 -4.65 24.79
N VAL A 304 11.34 -5.09 24.25
CA VAL A 304 11.80 -6.48 24.41
C VAL A 304 12.05 -6.80 25.87
N LEU A 305 12.84 -5.99 26.58
CA LEU A 305 13.15 -6.21 28.00
C LEU A 305 11.87 -6.20 28.84
N PHE A 306 10.95 -5.28 28.57
CA PHE A 306 9.66 -5.24 29.23
C PHE A 306 8.87 -6.53 28.99
N LYS A 307 8.78 -7.00 27.74
CA LYS A 307 8.11 -8.27 27.44
C LYS A 307 8.77 -9.45 28.15
N LEU A 308 10.10 -9.57 28.10
CA LEU A 308 10.83 -10.66 28.74
C LEU A 308 10.54 -10.69 30.25
N VAL A 309 10.59 -9.53 30.92
CA VAL A 309 10.40 -9.43 32.38
C VAL A 309 8.94 -9.62 32.78
N PHE A 310 7.97 -9.08 32.05
CA PHE A 310 6.57 -9.09 32.49
C PHE A 310 5.75 -10.25 31.92
N ILE A 311 6.04 -10.68 30.69
CA ILE A 311 5.26 -11.74 30.02
C ILE A 311 5.97 -13.07 30.20
N ASP A 312 7.26 -13.16 29.84
CA ASP A 312 7.94 -14.46 29.81
C ASP A 312 8.31 -14.94 31.23
N LEU A 313 8.74 -14.05 32.15
CA LEU A 313 8.89 -14.44 33.56
C LEU A 313 7.56 -14.77 34.23
N TRP A 314 6.47 -14.10 33.85
CA TRP A 314 5.17 -14.34 34.45
C TRP A 314 4.42 -15.53 33.83
N ALA A 315 4.91 -16.08 32.72
CA ALA A 315 4.47 -17.37 32.19
C ALA A 315 5.14 -18.56 32.90
N MET A 316 6.26 -18.35 33.61
CA MET A 316 6.93 -19.43 34.34
C MET A 316 6.04 -20.01 35.45
N PRO A 317 6.20 -21.30 35.82
CA PRO A 317 5.56 -21.89 36.99
C PRO A 317 5.78 -21.01 38.24
N THR A 318 4.84 -21.04 39.18
CA THR A 318 4.83 -20.16 40.38
C THR A 318 6.16 -20.16 41.13
N ILE A 319 6.84 -21.30 41.17
CA ILE A 319 8.18 -21.47 41.77
C ILE A 319 9.27 -20.79 40.94
N GLY A 320 9.22 -20.89 39.61
CA GLY A 320 10.17 -20.22 38.70
C GLY A 320 10.10 -18.70 38.83
N LYS A 321 8.90 -18.13 38.95
CA LYS A 321 8.71 -16.69 39.21
C LYS A 321 9.45 -16.23 40.46
N ILE A 322 9.27 -16.93 41.58
CA ILE A 322 9.88 -16.60 42.87
C ILE A 322 11.41 -16.63 42.75
N ILE A 323 11.97 -17.68 42.13
CA ILE A 323 13.42 -17.83 41.95
C ILE A 323 13.98 -16.69 41.10
N VAL A 324 13.34 -16.36 39.97
CA VAL A 324 13.86 -15.30 39.09
C VAL A 324 13.75 -13.93 39.74
N PHE A 325 12.69 -13.62 40.48
CA PHE A 325 12.61 -12.35 41.22
C PHE A 325 13.69 -12.22 42.30
N ILE A 326 14.03 -13.31 42.99
CA ILE A 326 15.12 -13.33 43.97
C ILE A 326 16.47 -13.09 43.27
N ILE A 327 16.74 -13.81 42.18
CA ILE A 327 17.99 -13.66 41.42
C ILE A 327 18.10 -12.26 40.82
N LEU A 328 17.02 -11.72 40.25
CA LEU A 328 16.98 -10.36 39.71
C LEU A 328 17.22 -9.31 40.80
N GLY A 329 16.61 -9.48 41.98
CA GLY A 329 16.85 -8.62 43.14
C GLY A 329 18.31 -8.67 43.61
N LEU A 330 18.91 -9.85 43.62
CA LEU A 330 20.31 -10.05 43.99
C LEU A 330 21.26 -9.41 42.95
N ILE A 331 20.97 -9.58 41.66
CA ILE A 331 21.69 -8.92 40.56
C ILE A 331 21.60 -7.40 40.67
N LEU A 332 20.41 -6.84 40.91
CA LEU A 332 20.22 -5.40 41.08
C LEU A 332 20.97 -4.87 42.31
N LEU A 333 21.01 -5.64 43.41
CA LEU A 333 21.76 -5.28 44.61
C LEU A 333 23.27 -5.27 44.32
N VAL A 334 23.77 -6.28 43.60
CA VAL A 334 25.18 -6.32 43.16
C VAL A 334 25.49 -5.15 42.21
N LEU A 335 24.62 -4.84 41.25
CA LEU A 335 24.78 -3.71 40.35
C LEU A 335 24.77 -2.36 41.08
N SER A 336 23.86 -2.20 42.06
CA SER A 336 23.78 -1.00 42.90
C SER A 336 25.05 -0.83 43.73
N PHE A 337 25.53 -1.91 44.35
CA PHE A 337 26.79 -1.93 45.09
C PHE A 337 27.98 -1.63 44.19
N LEU A 338 28.04 -2.25 43.01
CA LEU A 338 29.11 -2.05 42.03
C LEU A 338 29.10 -0.61 41.51
N TYR A 339 27.93 -0.04 41.23
CA TYR A 339 27.77 1.36 40.84
C TYR A 339 28.26 2.29 41.95
N GLN A 340 27.84 2.10 43.19
CA GLN A 340 28.29 2.93 44.31
C GLN A 340 29.80 2.84 44.53
N LYS A 341 30.37 1.64 44.44
CA LYS A 341 31.81 1.41 44.66
C LYS A 341 32.68 1.88 43.47
N LEU A 342 32.16 1.82 42.25
CA LEU A 342 32.85 2.26 41.03
C LEU A 342 32.54 3.71 40.66
N LYS A 343 31.56 4.36 41.27
CA LYS A 343 31.23 5.78 41.02
C LYS A 343 32.45 6.66 41.25
N ASP A 344 33.17 6.45 42.34
CA ASP A 344 34.38 7.21 42.67
C ASP A 344 35.56 6.94 41.73
N VAL A 345 35.52 5.85 40.96
CA VAL A 345 36.55 5.51 39.96
C VAL A 345 36.14 5.96 38.55
N LEU A 346 34.84 5.89 38.21
CA LEU A 346 34.30 6.33 36.92
C LEU A 346 34.31 7.87 36.77
N PHE A 347 34.04 8.61 37.85
CA PHE A 347 33.91 10.08 37.79
C PHE A 347 35.18 10.85 38.19
N LYS A 348 36.24 10.18 38.68
CA LYS A 348 37.50 10.83 39.10
C LYS A 348 38.37 11.35 37.95
N ASN A 349 38.11 10.91 36.72
CA ASN A 349 38.90 11.31 35.55
C ASN A 349 38.36 12.57 34.83
N ASP A 350 37.18 13.07 35.21
CA ASP A 350 36.61 14.30 34.63
C ASP A 350 36.87 15.57 35.46
N GLU A 351 37.48 15.46 36.65
CA GLU A 351 37.83 16.61 37.51
C GLU A 351 39.31 17.04 37.41
N ASN A 352 40.11 16.41 36.55
CA ASN A 352 41.51 16.81 36.31
C ASN A 352 41.70 17.34 34.89
N VAL A 353 40.99 18.42 34.56
CA VAL A 353 41.42 19.37 33.52
C VAL A 353 41.22 20.79 34.08
N PRO A 354 42.28 21.46 34.57
CA PRO A 354 42.41 22.90 34.39
C PRO A 354 42.69 23.26 32.93
#